data_AF-A0A3C1DE02-F1
#
_entry.id   AF-A0A3C1DE02-F1
#
_cell.length_a   1.000
_cell.length_b   1.000
_cell.length_c   1.000
_cell.angle_alpha   90.00
_cell.angle_beta   90.00
_cell.angle_gamma   90.00
#
_symmetry.space_group_name_H-M   'P 1'
#
loop_
_entity.id
_entity.type
_entity.pdbx_description
1 polymer ?
#
loop_
_entity_poly.entity_id
_entity_poly.type
_entity_poly.pdbx_seq_one_letter_code
_entity_poly.pdbx_strand_id
1 'polypeptide(L)'
;MEVTLQGGTGKATVESPAKILADNGAMTAVIVWSSPNYDKMVVGGVEYLPVPRAGNSTFEIPVSALDVDIPIQAETTAMSEPHMIDYTLHFDSSTLK
;
A
#
# COMPACT_ATOMS: atom_id res chain seq x y z
N MET A 1 -9.39 6.92 5.05
CA MET A 1 -8.88 7.89 4.07
C MET A 1 -8.94 7.23 2.71
N GLU A 2 -9.52 7.87 1.71
CA GLU A 2 -9.51 7.37 0.34
C GLU A 2 -8.08 7.24 -0.16
N VAL A 3 -7.77 6.11 -0.78
CA VAL A 3 -6.46 5.80 -1.34
C VAL A 3 -6.63 5.25 -2.74
N THR A 4 -5.85 5.78 -3.67
CA THR A 4 -5.76 5.20 -5.02
C THR A 4 -4.39 4.57 -5.25
N LEU A 5 -4.39 3.47 -6.00
CA LEU A 5 -3.20 2.79 -6.49
C LEU A 5 -3.14 2.94 -8.01
N GLN A 6 -2.01 3.38 -8.54
CA GLN A 6 -1.74 3.40 -9.96
C GLN A 6 -0.43 2.69 -10.27
N GLY A 7 -0.27 2.19 -11.50
CA GLY A 7 0.93 1.46 -11.93
C GLY A 7 0.69 0.00 -12.28
N GLY A 8 1.77 -0.74 -12.51
CA GLY A 8 1.73 -2.09 -13.06
C GLY A 8 0.87 -2.20 -14.33
N THR A 9 -0.01 -3.21 -14.37
CA THR A 9 -0.96 -3.43 -15.48
C THR A 9 -2.33 -2.78 -15.23
N GLY A 10 -2.53 -2.06 -14.12
CA GLY A 10 -3.83 -1.54 -13.69
C GLY A 10 -4.81 -2.58 -13.14
N LYS A 11 -4.40 -3.85 -13.00
CA LYS A 11 -5.24 -4.93 -12.46
C LYS A 11 -5.25 -5.00 -10.93
N ALA A 12 -4.18 -4.55 -10.29
CA ALA A 12 -4.07 -4.53 -8.84
C ALA A 12 -4.80 -3.30 -8.29
N THR A 13 -5.45 -3.47 -7.14
CA THR A 13 -6.06 -2.37 -6.40
C THR A 13 -5.76 -2.54 -4.92
N VAL A 14 -6.01 -1.47 -4.14
CA VAL A 14 -5.99 -1.51 -2.69
C VAL A 14 -7.39 -1.19 -2.17
N GLU A 15 -7.73 -1.71 -0.99
CA GLU A 15 -8.97 -1.36 -0.30
C GLU A 15 -9.00 0.15 0.01
N SER A 16 -10.10 0.79 -0.34
CA SER A 16 -10.37 2.19 -0.08
C SER A 16 -11.79 2.36 0.47
N PRO A 17 -12.00 3.15 1.54
CA PRO A 17 -11.00 3.93 2.27
C PRO A 17 -10.05 3.06 3.12
N ALA A 18 -8.75 3.39 3.12
CA ALA A 18 -7.76 2.78 3.99
C ALA A 18 -7.94 3.21 5.45
N LYS A 19 -7.66 2.29 6.38
CA LYS A 19 -7.57 2.59 7.81
C LYS A 19 -6.28 3.37 8.10
N ILE A 20 -6.40 4.48 8.82
CA ILE A 20 -5.26 5.30 9.26
C ILE A 20 -5.09 5.15 10.77
N LEU A 21 -3.86 4.89 11.18
CA LEU A 21 -3.42 4.90 12.57
C LEU A 21 -2.59 6.17 12.77
N ALA A 22 -3.10 7.09 13.59
CA ALA A 22 -2.37 8.30 13.95
C ALA A 22 -1.82 8.15 15.37
N ASP A 23 -0.50 8.26 15.53
CA ASP A 23 0.18 8.26 16.82
C ASP A 23 1.26 9.34 16.85
N ASN A 24 1.19 10.25 17.83
CA ASN A 24 2.17 11.32 18.05
C ASN A 24 2.58 12.12 16.79
N GLY A 25 1.63 12.38 15.89
CA GLY A 25 1.87 13.12 14.65
C GLY A 25 2.42 12.29 13.49
N ALA A 26 2.69 11.00 13.69
CA ALA A 26 2.95 10.05 12.62
C ALA A 26 1.64 9.40 12.15
N MET A 27 1.50 9.25 10.83
CA MET A 27 0.38 8.55 10.20
C MET A 27 0.87 7.26 9.56
N THR A 28 0.22 6.15 9.90
CA THR A 28 0.44 4.85 9.30
C THR A 28 -0.84 4.42 8.59
N ALA A 29 -0.74 4.02 7.32
CA ALA A 29 -1.85 3.48 6.56
C ALA A 29 -1.82 1.95 6.56
N VAL A 30 -2.99 1.34 6.76
CA VAL A 30 -3.21 -0.09 6.54
C VAL A 30 -3.61 -0.29 5.08
N ILE A 31 -2.72 -0.85 4.28
CA ILE A 31 -2.90 -1.10 2.85
C ILE A 31 -3.26 -2.56 2.64
N VAL A 32 -4.51 -2.83 2.27
CA VAL A 32 -4.98 -4.19 1.93
C VAL A 32 -5.03 -4.31 0.42
N TRP A 33 -4.22 -5.19 -0.16
CA TRP A 33 -4.19 -5.42 -1.60
C TRP A 33 -5.41 -6.23 -2.07
N SER A 34 -5.69 -6.22 -3.37
CA SER A 34 -6.72 -7.05 -3.99
C SER A 34 -6.36 -8.54 -4.10
N SER A 35 -5.15 -8.93 -3.66
CA SER A 35 -4.60 -10.28 -3.76
C SER A 35 -3.81 -10.66 -2.50
N PRO A 36 -3.79 -11.94 -2.10
CA PRO A 36 -2.95 -12.45 -1.02
C PRO A 36 -1.49 -12.71 -1.43
N ASN A 37 -1.15 -12.51 -2.71
CA ASN A 37 0.15 -12.89 -3.27
C ASN A 37 1.10 -11.67 -3.38
N TYR A 38 1.07 -10.78 -2.40
CA TYR A 38 2.07 -9.72 -2.25
C TYR A 38 2.87 -9.97 -0.98
N ASP A 39 4.18 -10.10 -1.14
CA ASP A 39 5.08 -10.59 -0.09
C ASP A 39 5.93 -9.48 0.52
N LYS A 40 6.07 -8.36 -0.19
CA LYS A 40 6.91 -7.23 0.23
C LYS A 40 6.45 -5.93 -0.41
N MET A 41 6.52 -4.83 0.34
CA MET A 41 6.45 -3.47 -0.19
C MET A 41 7.75 -2.73 0.11
N VAL A 42 8.16 -1.85 -0.80
CA VAL A 42 9.27 -0.91 -0.60
C VAL A 42 8.73 0.51 -0.70
N VAL A 43 8.88 1.28 0.37
CA VAL A 43 8.41 2.67 0.46
C VAL A 43 9.58 3.55 0.88
N GLY A 44 9.97 4.51 0.03
CA GLY A 44 11.13 5.37 0.31
C GLY A 44 12.45 4.60 0.54
N GLY A 45 12.60 3.43 -0.09
CA GLY A 45 13.76 2.56 0.09
C GLY A 45 13.74 1.67 1.33
N VAL A 46 12.66 1.71 2.14
CA VAL A 46 12.48 0.85 3.31
C VAL A 46 11.55 -0.31 2.96
N GLU A 47 11.94 -1.52 3.33
CA GLU A 47 11.15 -2.73 3.11
C GLU A 47 10.11 -2.95 4.24
N TYR A 48 8.91 -3.35 3.85
CA TYR A 48 7.80 -3.69 4.73
C TYR A 48 7.27 -5.08 4.36
N LEU A 49 7.09 -5.93 5.35
CA LEU A 49 6.49 -7.25 5.21
C LEU A 49 5.00 -7.20 5.55
N PRO A 50 4.19 -8.11 4.98
CA PRO A 50 2.78 -8.15 5.29
C PRO A 50 2.57 -8.56 6.75
N VAL A 51 1.57 -7.96 7.37
CA VAL A 51 1.13 -8.31 8.71
C VAL A 51 0.43 -9.68 8.68
N PRO A 52 0.67 -10.56 9.67
CA PRO A 52 0.09 -11.90 9.67
C PRO A 52 -1.41 -11.83 9.98
N ARG A 53 -2.23 -11.80 8.92
CA ARG A 53 -3.69 -11.75 8.97
C ARG A 53 -4.29 -12.71 7.93
N ALA A 54 -5.53 -13.15 8.16
CA ALA A 54 -6.26 -13.93 7.15
C ALA A 54 -6.75 -13.00 6.01
N GLY A 55 -6.75 -13.51 4.78
CA GLY A 55 -7.24 -12.79 3.60
C GLY A 55 -6.11 -12.27 2.72
N ASN A 56 -6.35 -11.12 2.09
CA ASN A 56 -5.38 -10.52 1.16
C ASN A 56 -4.19 -9.89 1.90
N SER A 57 -3.09 -9.73 1.17
CA SER A 57 -1.86 -9.16 1.70
C SER A 57 -2.13 -7.77 2.25
N THR A 58 -1.81 -7.60 3.52
CA THR A 58 -2.03 -6.34 4.24
C THR A 58 -0.69 -5.82 4.70
N PHE A 59 -0.45 -4.53 4.57
CA PHE A 59 0.79 -3.87 5.01
C PHE A 59 0.45 -2.66 5.88
N GLU A 60 1.35 -2.33 6.79
CA GLU A 60 1.31 -1.09 7.56
C GLU A 60 2.51 -0.25 7.13
N ILE A 61 2.25 0.86 6.43
CA ILE A 61 3.30 1.75 5.87
C ILE A 61 3.12 3.18 6.37
N PRO A 62 4.20 3.96 6.57
CA PRO A 62 4.09 5.37 6.89
C PRO A 62 3.49 6.15 5.71
N VAL A 63 2.62 7.11 6.02
CA VAL A 63 2.12 8.09 5.06
C VAL A 63 3.10 9.27 5.04
N SER A 64 4.00 9.29 4.06
CA SER A 64 5.05 10.32 3.97
C SER A 64 4.55 11.67 3.47
N ALA A 65 3.44 11.69 2.75
CA ALA A 65 2.80 12.90 2.22
C ALA A 65 1.31 12.67 1.96
N LEU A 66 0.55 13.75 1.83
CA LEU A 66 -0.86 13.73 1.44
C LEU A 66 -1.03 14.53 0.15
N ASP A 67 -2.07 14.21 -0.62
CA ASP A 67 -2.44 14.89 -1.87
C ASP A 67 -1.33 14.93 -2.94
N VAL A 68 -0.39 13.99 -2.85
CA VAL A 68 0.69 13.78 -3.83
C VAL A 68 0.90 12.30 -4.05
N ASP A 69 1.37 11.95 -5.24
CA ASP A 69 1.69 10.56 -5.58
C ASP A 69 2.98 10.12 -4.88
N ILE A 70 2.87 9.06 -4.09
CA ILE A 70 3.98 8.45 -3.37
C ILE A 70 4.45 7.23 -4.16
N PRO A 71 5.68 7.21 -4.70
CA PRO A 71 6.20 6.03 -5.37
C PRO A 71 6.46 4.90 -4.36
N ILE A 72 6.03 3.70 -4.73
CA ILE A 72 6.27 2.48 -3.99
C ILE A 72 6.67 1.37 -4.96
N GLN A 73 7.28 0.32 -4.44
CA GLN A 73 7.42 -0.94 -5.17
C GLN A 73 6.72 -2.06 -4.38
N ALA A 74 6.14 -3.03 -5.07
CA ALA A 74 5.54 -4.19 -4.43
C ALA A 74 5.98 -5.48 -5.15
N GLU A 75 6.38 -6.47 -4.37
CA GLU A 75 6.76 -7.79 -4.86
C GLU A 75 5.53 -8.71 -4.86
N THR A 76 5.24 -9.31 -6.00
CA THR A 76 4.16 -10.30 -6.13
C THR A 76 4.68 -11.65 -6.63
N THR A 77 4.14 -12.72 -6.05
CA THR A 77 4.37 -14.11 -6.47
C THR A 77 3.17 -14.70 -7.23
N ALA A 78 2.14 -13.88 -7.52
CA ALA A 78 0.94 -14.31 -8.25
C ALA A 78 1.24 -14.83 -9.67
N MET A 79 2.42 -14.53 -10.21
CA MET A 79 2.82 -14.84 -11.58
C MET A 79 3.79 -16.04 -11.68
N SER A 80 3.77 -16.93 -10.69
CA SER A 80 4.62 -18.14 -10.57
C SER A 80 6.07 -17.89 -10.17
N GLU A 81 6.58 -16.67 -10.30
CA GLU A 81 7.88 -16.22 -9.81
C GLU A 81 7.74 -14.86 -9.11
N PRO A 82 8.68 -14.46 -8.22
CA PRO A 82 8.66 -13.13 -7.62
C PRO A 82 8.93 -12.03 -8.65
N HIS A 83 8.03 -11.05 -8.71
CA HIS A 83 8.19 -9.85 -9.54
C HIS A 83 8.03 -8.59 -8.70
N MET A 84 9.02 -7.70 -8.75
CA MET A 84 8.93 -6.36 -8.21
C MET A 84 8.27 -5.44 -9.24
N ILE A 85 7.21 -4.72 -8.84
CA ILE A 85 6.44 -3.83 -9.72
C ILE A 85 6.37 -2.44 -9.09
N ASP A 86 6.58 -1.41 -9.90
CA ASP A 86 6.44 -0.01 -9.51
C ASP A 86 4.97 0.43 -9.50
N TYR A 87 4.58 1.13 -8.43
CA TYR A 87 3.26 1.74 -8.28
C TYR A 87 3.38 3.14 -7.66
N THR A 88 2.28 3.89 -7.68
CA THR A 88 2.07 5.07 -6.86
C THR A 88 0.85 4.89 -5.97
N LEU A 89 0.96 5.39 -4.73
CA LEU A 89 -0.17 5.55 -3.81
C LEU A 89 -0.49 7.03 -3.67
N HIS A 90 -1.76 7.39 -3.77
CA HIS A 90 -2.24 8.73 -3.52
C HIS A 90 -3.24 8.73 -2.37
N PHE A 91 -2.98 9.54 -1.34
CA PHE A 91 -3.80 9.65 -0.14
C PHE A 91 -4.54 10.99 -0.15
N ASP A 92 -5.87 10.95 -0.28
CA ASP A 92 -6.70 12.16 -0.37
C ASP A 92 -7.01 12.70 1.04
N SER A 93 -6.35 13.79 1.41
CA SER A 93 -6.48 14.40 2.75
C SER A 93 -7.89 14.91 3.05
N SER A 94 -8.67 15.27 2.01
CA SER A 94 -10.03 15.78 2.16
C SER A 94 -11.00 14.72 2.70
N THR A 95 -10.59 13.45 2.64
CA THR A 95 -11.37 12.29 3.08
C THR A 95 -10.95 11.76 4.46
N LEU A 96 -10.01 12.44 5.12
CA LEU A 96 -9.67 12.15 6.51
C LEU A 96 -10.85 12.56 7.40
N LYS A 97 -11.42 11.61 8.14
CA LYS A 97 -12.54 11.80 9.05
C LYS A 97 -12.09 11.74 10.50
#